data_AF-A0A2N6P1C3-F1
#
_entry.id   AF-A0A2N6P1C3-F1
#
_cell.length_a   1.000
_cell.length_b   1.000
_cell.length_c   1.000
_cell.angle_alpha   90.00
_cell.angle_beta   90.00
_cell.angle_gamma   90.00
#
_symmetry.space_group_name_H-M   'P 1'
#
loop_
_entity.id
_entity.type
_entity.pdbx_description
1 polymer ?
#
loop_
_entity_poly.entity_id
_entity_poly.type
_entity_poly.pdbx_seq_one_letter_code
_entity_poly.pdbx_strand_id
1 'polypeptide(L)'
;MSRRRRLLYIILLITIAIAAIYNSYESIGRFLRLFVPHTGYPLNQDQALARFKVQKQQPKNVPRIIHQVLHNWRPLGNDSALLPEWEAQRQSCRDKNPEWEYKLWTEDMSRDLLRDEYPWFMETYENFRYPIQREQTIRYFILRHYGGIYIDFDFGCVNSLESLRPYSVFISDHRRGTLSDKVLGGAPNHPFWVQVTETIPRYSHWYLLPFLTVLYGTGRWFLTAVWDSWHWENCQQTLFHYGKPADWLTRLSMPRWRGAPKWSIFSSYHGGTPDTWPIDIFVLGRKHWIVSIISGVVGCAIGIYLGVKLFRKRCARRRRAYRPVSDSESRV
;
A
#
# COMPACT_ATOMS: atom_id res chain seq x y z
N MET A 1 -2.46 -25.70 -44.04
CA MET A 1 -2.07 -25.97 -42.64
C MET A 1 -2.59 -27.35 -42.25
N SER A 2 -1.73 -28.30 -41.86
CA SER A 2 -2.16 -29.69 -41.58
C SER A 2 -3.12 -29.76 -40.38
N ARG A 3 -4.03 -30.74 -40.39
CA ARG A 3 -5.04 -30.96 -39.32
C ARG A 3 -4.38 -31.08 -37.93
N ARG A 4 -3.17 -31.67 -37.87
CA ARG A 4 -2.32 -31.75 -36.67
C ARG A 4 -1.82 -30.36 -36.22
N ARG A 5 -1.34 -29.50 -37.14
CA ARG A 5 -0.94 -28.13 -36.78
C ARG A 5 -2.12 -27.31 -36.27
N ARG A 6 -3.31 -27.43 -36.88
CA ARG A 6 -4.54 -26.78 -36.38
C ARG A 6 -4.91 -27.22 -34.96
N LEU A 7 -4.84 -28.52 -34.67
CA LEU A 7 -5.10 -29.06 -33.33
C LEU A 7 -4.09 -28.53 -32.30
N LEU A 8 -2.80 -28.49 -32.65
CA LEU A 8 -1.76 -27.94 -31.77
C LEU A 8 -1.97 -26.44 -31.48
N TYR A 9 -2.36 -25.64 -32.47
CA TYR A 9 -2.70 -24.23 -32.24
C TYR A 9 -3.93 -24.06 -31.34
N ILE A 10 -4.95 -24.89 -31.50
CA ILE A 10 -6.14 -24.86 -30.64
C ILE A 10 -5.77 -25.20 -29.19
N ILE A 11 -4.98 -26.26 -28.98
CA ILE A 11 -4.51 -26.65 -27.65
C ILE A 11 -3.70 -25.51 -27.03
N LEU A 12 -2.74 -24.94 -27.77
CA LEU A 12 -1.92 -23.82 -27.29
C LEU A 12 -2.77 -22.61 -26.89
N LEU A 13 -3.75 -22.23 -27.72
CA LEU A 13 -4.65 -21.12 -27.42
C LEU A 13 -5.51 -21.39 -26.18
N ILE A 14 -6.02 -22.61 -26.01
CA ILE A 14 -6.77 -23.02 -24.83
C ILE A 14 -5.87 -22.96 -23.58
N THR A 15 -4.64 -23.47 -23.66
CA THR A 15 -3.68 -23.43 -22.54
C THR A 15 -3.35 -21.98 -22.15
N ILE A 16 -3.09 -21.11 -23.13
CA ILE A 16 -2.85 -19.68 -22.88
C ILE A 16 -4.07 -19.03 -22.23
N ALA A 17 -5.28 -19.33 -22.72
CA ALA A 17 -6.52 -18.79 -22.16
C ALA A 17 -6.75 -19.25 -20.71
N ILE A 18 -6.54 -20.54 -20.42
CA ILE A 18 -6.66 -21.09 -19.06
C ILE A 18 -5.63 -20.44 -18.14
N ALA A 19 -4.37 -20.34 -18.57
CA ALA A 19 -3.31 -19.69 -17.79
C ALA A 19 -3.64 -18.21 -17.53
N ALA A 20 -4.15 -17.48 -18.52
CA ALA A 20 -4.55 -16.09 -18.37
C ALA A 20 -5.71 -15.93 -17.37
N ILE A 21 -6.72 -16.80 -17.44
CA ILE A 21 -7.86 -16.81 -16.50
C ILE A 21 -7.38 -17.12 -15.08
N TYR A 22 -6.54 -18.15 -14.90
CA TYR A 22 -5.99 -18.52 -13.60
C TYR A 22 -5.16 -17.39 -12.99
N ASN A 23 -4.23 -16.81 -13.76
CA ASN A 23 -3.43 -15.67 -13.30
C ASN A 23 -4.29 -14.45 -12.97
N SER A 24 -5.34 -14.19 -13.76
CA SER A 24 -6.28 -13.10 -13.49
C SER A 24 -7.06 -13.35 -12.20
N TYR A 25 -7.54 -14.57 -11.99
CA TYR A 25 -8.22 -14.97 -10.75
C TYR A 25 -7.31 -14.80 -9.53
N GLU A 26 -6.07 -15.29 -9.59
CA GLU A 26 -5.08 -15.13 -8.52
C GLU A 26 -4.73 -13.66 -8.27
N SER A 27 -4.58 -12.85 -9.33
CA SER A 27 -4.31 -11.42 -9.20
C SER A 27 -5.48 -10.67 -8.54
N ILE A 28 -6.71 -10.96 -8.96
CA ILE A 28 -7.92 -10.37 -8.37
C ILE A 28 -8.07 -10.85 -6.93
N GLY A 29 -7.83 -12.14 -6.66
CA GLY A 29 -7.87 -12.71 -5.31
C GLY A 29 -6.88 -12.02 -4.37
N ARG A 30 -5.62 -11.87 -4.78
CA ARG A 30 -4.59 -11.12 -4.02
C ARG A 30 -5.00 -9.68 -3.77
N PHE A 31 -5.56 -9.02 -4.77
CA PHE A 31 -6.05 -7.64 -4.63
C PHE A 31 -7.22 -7.54 -3.63
N LEU A 32 -8.21 -8.43 -3.72
CA LEU A 32 -9.37 -8.42 -2.83
C LEU A 32 -9.01 -8.78 -1.38
N ARG A 33 -7.97 -9.60 -1.16
CA ARG A 33 -7.45 -9.92 0.18
C ARG A 33 -6.95 -8.70 0.94
N LEU A 34 -6.53 -7.64 0.26
CA LEU A 34 -6.15 -6.37 0.91
C LEU A 34 -7.28 -5.76 1.74
N PHE A 35 -8.53 -6.13 1.47
CA PHE A 35 -9.72 -5.55 2.10
C PHE A 35 -10.39 -6.50 3.10
N VAL A 36 -9.70 -7.57 3.51
CA VAL A 36 -10.14 -8.49 4.58
C VAL A 36 -9.36 -8.24 5.88
N PRO A 37 -9.79 -8.77 7.05
CA PRO A 37 -8.98 -8.71 8.25
C PRO A 37 -7.60 -9.36 8.05
N HIS A 38 -6.55 -8.67 8.48
CA HIS A 38 -5.17 -9.09 8.29
C HIS A 38 -4.62 -9.92 9.45
N THR A 39 -3.54 -10.64 9.17
CA THR A 39 -2.78 -11.46 10.13
C THR A 39 -1.98 -10.59 11.11
N GLY A 40 -1.34 -11.20 12.11
CA GLY A 40 -0.61 -10.47 13.15
C GLY A 40 -1.43 -10.21 14.41
N TYR A 41 -0.74 -10.00 15.53
CA TYR A 41 -1.31 -9.87 16.86
C TYR A 41 -2.07 -8.55 17.01
N PRO A 42 -3.41 -8.56 17.19
CA PRO A 42 -4.15 -7.33 17.39
C PRO A 42 -3.90 -6.79 18.81
N LEU A 43 -3.44 -5.54 18.88
CA LEU A 43 -3.15 -4.85 20.14
C LEU A 43 -3.96 -3.56 20.21
N ASN A 44 -4.76 -3.42 21.26
CA ASN A 44 -5.40 -2.13 21.54
C ASN A 44 -4.44 -1.20 22.31
N GLN A 45 -4.57 0.11 22.11
CA GLN A 45 -3.68 1.10 22.72
C GLN A 45 -3.77 1.12 24.26
N ASP A 46 -4.97 0.95 24.82
CA ASP A 46 -5.21 0.81 26.25
C ASP A 46 -4.54 -0.45 26.82
N GLN A 47 -4.58 -1.55 26.08
CA GLN A 47 -3.90 -2.79 26.47
C GLN A 47 -2.37 -2.62 26.47
N ALA A 48 -1.82 -1.91 25.48
CA ALA A 48 -0.39 -1.60 25.43
C ALA A 48 0.04 -0.79 26.66
N LEU A 49 -0.72 0.26 26.99
CA LEU A 49 -0.48 1.09 28.18
C LEU A 49 -0.62 0.29 29.48
N ALA A 50 -1.63 -0.57 29.59
CA ALA A 50 -1.85 -1.40 30.76
C ALA A 50 -0.70 -2.41 30.97
N ARG A 51 -0.26 -3.07 29.90
CA ARG A 51 0.87 -4.01 29.94
C ARG A 51 2.15 -3.34 30.41
N PHE A 52 2.45 -2.15 29.87
CA PHE A 52 3.63 -1.38 30.24
C PHE A 52 3.63 -0.99 31.73
N LYS A 53 2.47 -0.66 32.31
CA LYS A 53 2.35 -0.35 33.75
C LYS A 53 2.62 -1.54 34.65
N VAL A 54 2.26 -2.75 34.21
CA VAL A 54 2.34 -3.97 35.02
C VAL A 54 3.71 -4.65 34.89
N GLN A 55 4.29 -4.68 33.69
CA GLN A 55 5.53 -5.40 33.42
C GLN A 55 6.75 -4.49 33.56
N LYS A 56 7.47 -4.63 34.68
CA LYS A 56 8.68 -3.84 34.97
C LYS A 56 9.89 -4.16 34.08
N GLN A 57 9.96 -5.37 33.55
CA GLN A 57 11.02 -5.80 32.63
C GLN A 57 10.39 -6.19 31.30
N GLN A 58 10.65 -5.38 30.28
CA GLN A 58 10.22 -5.63 28.92
C GLN A 58 11.41 -5.43 27.97
N PRO A 59 11.44 -6.15 26.83
CA PRO A 59 12.38 -5.86 25.76
C PRO A 59 12.31 -4.40 25.34
N LYS A 60 13.42 -3.85 24.87
CA LYS A 60 13.52 -2.47 24.37
C LYS A 60 13.88 -2.49 22.89
N ASN A 61 13.06 -3.21 22.12
CA ASN A 61 13.31 -3.50 20.71
C ASN A 61 13.24 -2.24 19.85
N VAL A 62 12.26 -1.37 20.12
CA VAL A 62 12.12 -0.09 19.40
C VAL A 62 12.97 1.01 20.09
N PRO A 63 13.93 1.62 19.36
CA PRO A 63 14.69 2.78 19.83
C PRO A 63 13.80 4.00 20.10
N ARG A 64 14.28 4.90 20.97
CA ARG A 64 13.59 6.15 21.32
C ARG A 64 13.80 7.23 20.27
N ILE A 65 13.35 6.96 19.05
CA ILE A 65 13.45 7.91 17.93
C ILE A 65 12.06 8.07 17.32
N ILE A 66 11.60 9.31 17.24
CA ILE A 66 10.39 9.71 16.53
C ILE A 66 10.82 10.26 15.17
N HIS A 67 10.24 9.72 14.10
CA HIS A 67 10.50 10.13 12.74
C HIS A 67 9.25 10.76 12.13
N GLN A 68 9.40 11.93 11.49
CA GLN A 68 8.39 12.51 10.61
C GLN A 68 9.06 12.90 9.29
N VAL A 69 8.33 12.80 8.17
CA VAL A 69 8.86 13.06 6.83
C VAL A 69 8.09 14.21 6.23
N LEU A 70 8.82 15.27 5.86
CA LEU A 70 8.26 16.47 5.24
C LEU A 70 9.07 16.78 3.98
N HIS A 71 8.62 16.28 2.83
CA HIS A 71 9.24 16.62 1.55
C HIS A 71 8.51 17.83 0.96
N ASN A 72 9.24 18.93 0.75
CA ASN A 72 8.83 20.06 -0.07
C ASN A 72 7.37 20.54 0.11
N TRP A 73 6.88 20.54 1.34
CA TRP A 73 5.56 21.09 1.64
C TRP A 73 5.65 22.61 1.71
N ARG A 74 4.92 23.29 0.83
CA ARG A 74 4.78 24.75 0.82
C ARG A 74 3.30 25.09 0.98
N PRO A 75 2.89 25.73 2.09
CA PRO A 75 1.60 26.40 2.12
C PRO A 75 1.66 27.53 1.09
N LEU A 76 0.60 27.67 0.29
CA LEU A 76 0.37 28.71 -0.71
C LEU A 76 1.13 30.02 -0.42
N GLY A 77 2.35 30.16 -0.94
CA GLY A 77 3.15 31.39 -0.89
C GLY A 77 3.94 31.70 0.39
N ASN A 78 4.09 30.77 1.35
CA ASN A 78 4.90 31.03 2.55
C ASN A 78 5.96 29.93 2.75
N ASP A 79 7.23 30.26 2.48
CA ASP A 79 8.31 29.29 2.28
C ASP A 79 8.79 28.53 3.55
N SER A 80 8.13 28.58 4.71
CA SER A 80 8.76 28.02 5.94
C SER A 80 7.90 27.57 7.13
N ALA A 81 6.57 27.64 7.12
CA ALA A 81 5.78 27.37 8.34
C ALA A 81 4.84 26.17 8.20
N LEU A 82 5.16 25.04 8.85
CA LEU A 82 4.24 23.90 9.09
C LEU A 82 2.85 24.42 9.47
N LEU A 83 1.79 23.74 9.02
CA LEU A 83 0.43 24.07 9.46
C LEU A 83 0.38 24.08 10.99
N PRO A 84 -0.26 25.09 11.63
CA PRO A 84 -0.36 25.18 13.08
C PRO A 84 -0.86 23.90 13.74
N GLU A 85 -1.76 23.18 13.07
CA GLU A 85 -2.32 21.93 13.55
C GLU A 85 -1.30 20.78 13.54
N TRP A 86 -0.46 20.71 12.51
CA TRP A 86 0.64 19.75 12.41
C TRP A 86 1.72 20.02 13.44
N GLU A 87 2.04 21.29 13.67
CA GLU A 87 2.97 21.67 14.73
C GLU A 87 2.40 21.32 16.12
N ALA A 88 1.09 21.53 16.33
CA ALA A 88 0.44 21.12 17.58
C ALA A 88 0.50 19.60 17.79
N GLN A 89 0.28 18.79 16.74
CA GLN A 89 0.43 17.33 16.84
C GLN A 89 1.88 16.93 17.15
N ARG A 90 2.84 17.51 16.43
CA ARG A 90 4.27 17.28 16.64
C ARG A 90 4.70 17.64 18.06
N GLN A 91 4.31 18.81 18.55
CA GLN A 91 4.65 19.28 19.89
C GLN A 91 4.03 18.37 20.95
N SER A 92 2.79 17.89 20.77
CA SER A 92 2.19 16.93 21.69
C SER A 92 3.02 15.65 21.86
N CYS A 93 3.65 15.17 20.78
CA CYS A 93 4.56 14.02 20.85
C CYS A 93 5.86 14.33 21.58
N ARG A 94 6.44 15.51 21.39
CA ARG A 94 7.65 15.93 22.10
C ARG A 94 7.38 16.10 23.60
N ASP A 95 6.26 16.73 23.96
CA ASP A 95 5.88 16.96 25.35
C ASP A 95 5.64 15.65 26.11
N LYS A 96 5.05 14.64 25.45
CA LYS A 96 4.80 13.33 26.05
C LYS A 96 6.02 12.41 26.06
N ASN A 97 7.07 12.75 25.32
CA ASN A 97 8.26 11.91 25.13
C ASN A 97 9.56 12.74 25.18
N PRO A 98 9.85 13.42 26.31
CA PRO A 98 11.00 14.33 26.41
C PRO A 98 12.35 13.64 26.27
N GLU A 99 12.44 12.34 26.55
CA GLU A 99 13.66 11.54 26.40
C GLU A 99 13.85 10.96 24.98
N TRP A 100 12.94 11.25 24.05
CA TRP A 100 13.00 10.71 22.70
C TRP A 100 13.71 11.68 21.76
N GLU A 101 14.58 11.13 20.91
CA GLU A 101 15.12 11.87 19.80
C GLU A 101 14.00 12.12 18.77
N TYR A 102 13.95 13.33 18.22
CA TYR A 102 13.00 13.69 17.19
C TYR A 102 13.75 14.04 15.89
N LYS A 103 13.47 13.31 14.82
CA LYS A 103 14.05 13.53 13.48
C LYS A 103 12.98 13.94 12.48
N LEU A 104 13.11 15.15 11.95
CA LEU A 104 12.35 15.63 10.80
C LEU A 104 13.16 15.40 9.53
N TRP A 105 12.66 14.55 8.64
CA TRP A 105 13.32 14.19 7.41
C TRP A 105 12.90 15.10 6.26
N THR A 106 13.86 15.84 5.71
CA THR A 106 13.71 16.60 4.47
C THR A 106 13.97 15.69 3.25
N GLU A 107 13.69 16.20 2.06
CA GLU A 107 13.99 15.48 0.82
C GLU A 107 15.49 15.21 0.67
N ASP A 108 16.35 16.20 0.97
CA ASP A 108 17.81 16.05 0.87
C ASP A 108 18.33 15.00 1.86
N MET A 109 17.90 15.05 3.12
CA MET A 109 18.26 14.04 4.12
C MET A 109 17.81 12.63 3.70
N SER A 110 16.67 12.54 3.02
CA SER A 110 16.14 11.28 2.51
C SER A 110 16.99 10.72 1.37
N ARG A 111 17.43 11.61 0.45
CA ARG A 111 18.34 11.26 -0.64
C ARG A 111 19.71 10.85 -0.11
N ASP A 112 20.24 11.57 0.87
CA ASP A 112 21.51 11.25 1.51
C ASP A 112 21.46 9.87 2.19
N LEU A 113 20.40 9.57 2.97
CA LEU A 113 20.20 8.25 3.56
C LEU A 113 20.24 7.13 2.52
N LEU A 114 19.52 7.30 1.40
CA LEU A 114 19.47 6.29 0.36
C LEU A 114 20.79 6.17 -0.40
N ARG A 115 21.45 7.29 -0.71
CA ARG A 115 22.73 7.28 -1.43
C ARG A 115 23.81 6.57 -0.61
N ASP A 116 23.84 6.86 0.69
CA ASP A 116 24.94 6.43 1.54
C ASP A 116 24.72 4.99 2.05
N GLU A 117 23.48 4.61 2.37
CA GLU A 117 23.16 3.31 2.99
C GLU A 117 22.50 2.30 2.03
N TYR A 118 21.83 2.77 0.97
CA TYR A 118 21.06 1.94 0.04
C TYR A 118 21.23 2.35 -1.43
N PRO A 119 22.48 2.50 -1.94
CA PRO A 119 22.73 3.08 -3.26
C PRO A 119 22.05 2.30 -4.39
N TRP A 120 21.83 0.99 -4.21
CA TRP A 120 21.10 0.13 -5.15
C TRP A 120 19.65 0.56 -5.39
N PHE A 121 19.05 1.32 -4.48
CA PHE A 121 17.65 1.75 -4.58
C PHE A 121 17.50 3.15 -5.22
N MET A 122 18.59 3.90 -5.38
CA MET A 122 18.54 5.29 -5.85
C MET A 122 17.84 5.45 -7.20
N GLU A 123 18.14 4.58 -8.17
CA GLU A 123 17.49 4.65 -9.48
C GLU A 123 15.96 4.47 -9.38
N THR A 124 15.50 3.56 -8.52
CA THR A 124 14.05 3.37 -8.30
C THR A 124 13.44 4.61 -7.64
N TYR A 125 14.13 5.17 -6.65
CA TYR A 125 13.67 6.34 -5.90
C TYR A 125 13.53 7.60 -6.76
N GLU A 126 14.51 7.86 -7.63
CA GLU A 126 14.47 9.01 -8.55
C GLU A 126 13.35 8.88 -9.58
N ASN A 127 13.14 7.66 -10.08
CA ASN A 127 12.16 7.38 -11.12
C ASN A 127 10.70 7.33 -10.62
N PHE A 128 10.44 7.55 -9.32
CA PHE A 128 9.07 7.68 -8.84
C PHE A 128 8.33 8.84 -9.53
N ARG A 129 7.16 8.53 -10.08
CA ARG A 129 6.35 9.47 -10.85
C ARG A 129 5.76 10.57 -9.97
N TYR A 130 5.35 10.24 -8.75
CA TYR A 130 4.69 11.17 -7.84
C TYR A 130 5.55 11.42 -6.60
N PRO A 131 5.72 12.68 -6.14
CA PRO A 131 6.49 13.01 -4.95
C PRO A 131 6.07 12.23 -3.70
N ILE A 132 4.76 12.03 -3.51
CA ILE A 132 4.22 11.26 -2.38
C ILE A 132 4.75 9.81 -2.31
N GLN A 133 5.16 9.20 -3.43
CA GLN A 133 5.77 7.87 -3.42
C GLN A 133 7.15 7.88 -2.74
N ARG A 134 7.90 8.98 -2.87
CA ARG A 134 9.19 9.17 -2.20
C ARG A 134 9.00 9.29 -0.68
N GLU A 135 8.02 10.07 -0.24
CA GLU A 135 7.64 10.20 1.18
C GLU A 135 7.12 8.89 1.78
N GLN A 136 6.32 8.15 1.02
CA GLN A 136 5.81 6.82 1.41
C GLN A 136 6.92 5.78 1.48
N THR A 137 7.91 5.86 0.59
CA THR A 137 9.01 4.89 0.54
C THR A 137 10.04 5.15 1.63
N ILE A 138 10.45 6.40 1.81
CA ILE A 138 11.57 6.73 2.71
C ILE A 138 11.27 6.33 4.16
N ARG A 139 10.01 6.43 4.60
CA ARG A 139 9.63 6.01 5.97
C ARG A 139 9.99 4.55 6.26
N TYR A 140 9.94 3.65 5.26
CA TYR A 140 10.34 2.26 5.43
C TYR A 140 11.85 2.10 5.53
N PHE A 141 12.62 2.86 4.75
CA PHE A 141 14.09 2.86 4.83
C PHE A 141 14.59 3.48 6.14
N ILE A 142 13.92 4.52 6.64
CA ILE A 142 14.18 5.11 7.95
C ILE A 142 14.00 4.06 9.05
N LEU A 143 12.87 3.32 9.03
CA LEU A 143 12.61 2.26 10.01
C LEU A 143 13.56 1.06 9.83
N ARG A 144 13.96 0.72 8.60
CA ARG A 144 14.98 -0.30 8.34
C ARG A 144 16.32 0.11 8.94
N HIS A 145 16.75 1.35 8.79
CA HIS A 145 18.07 1.79 9.23
C HIS A 145 18.11 2.11 10.74
N TYR A 146 17.21 2.99 11.21
CA TYR A 146 17.22 3.49 12.59
C TYR A 146 16.29 2.73 13.53
N GLY A 147 15.31 1.99 13.02
CA GLY A 147 14.16 1.56 13.81
C GLY A 147 13.33 2.77 14.23
N GLY A 148 12.78 2.71 15.44
CA GLY A 148 12.04 3.83 16.03
C GLY A 148 10.57 3.82 15.65
N ILE A 149 9.93 4.98 15.73
CA ILE A 149 8.51 5.15 15.44
C ILE A 149 8.34 6.29 14.43
N TYR A 150 7.78 5.97 13.27
CA TYR A 150 7.30 6.94 12.31
C TYR A 150 5.86 7.36 12.63
N ILE A 151 5.61 8.67 12.62
CA ILE A 151 4.30 9.26 12.89
C ILE A 151 4.02 10.33 11.83
N ASP A 152 2.95 10.15 11.05
CA ASP A 152 2.51 11.14 10.07
C ASP A 152 1.98 12.42 10.76
N PHE A 153 2.01 13.55 10.06
CA PHE A 153 1.72 14.88 10.63
C PHE A 153 0.28 15.09 11.08
N ASP A 154 -0.64 14.25 10.61
CA ASP A 154 -2.04 14.21 11.05
C ASP A 154 -2.24 13.45 12.38
N PHE A 155 -1.17 12.93 12.99
CA PHE A 155 -1.18 12.24 14.29
C PHE A 155 -0.30 12.91 15.34
N GLY A 156 -0.81 12.97 16.56
CA GLY A 156 -0.11 13.43 17.76
C GLY A 156 -0.12 12.37 18.87
N CYS A 157 0.39 12.73 20.04
CA CYS A 157 0.54 11.81 21.16
C CYS A 157 -0.24 12.30 22.39
N VAL A 158 -1.03 11.41 22.97
CA VAL A 158 -1.78 11.63 24.21
C VAL A 158 -1.01 11.07 25.42
N ASN A 159 -0.32 9.95 25.21
CA ASN A 159 0.49 9.26 26.22
C ASN A 159 1.89 8.95 25.69
N SER A 160 2.77 8.54 26.59
CA SER A 160 4.14 8.15 26.23
C SER A 160 4.19 6.93 25.32
N LEU A 161 5.12 6.95 24.37
CA LEU A 161 5.39 5.89 23.41
C LEU A 161 6.21 4.74 24.00
N GLU A 162 6.65 4.83 25.26
CA GLU A 162 7.41 3.76 25.94
C GLU A 162 6.66 2.41 25.89
N SER A 163 5.32 2.45 25.96
CA SER A 163 4.47 1.26 25.88
C SER A 163 4.55 0.50 24.56
N LEU A 164 5.13 1.09 23.50
CA LEU A 164 5.30 0.48 22.18
C LEU A 164 6.71 -0.09 21.96
N ARG A 165 7.65 0.18 22.86
CA ARG A 165 9.04 -0.30 22.76
C ARG A 165 9.25 -1.82 22.85
N PRO A 166 8.40 -2.58 23.55
CA PRO A 166 8.56 -4.04 23.65
C PRO A 166 8.33 -4.79 22.34
N TYR A 167 7.61 -4.21 21.39
CA TYR A 167 7.22 -4.91 20.16
C TYR A 167 8.37 -4.90 19.13
N SER A 168 8.54 -5.99 18.38
CA SER A 168 9.56 -6.10 17.33
C SER A 168 9.23 -5.21 16.13
N VAL A 169 7.99 -5.30 15.65
CA VAL A 169 7.39 -4.41 14.65
C VAL A 169 5.91 -4.22 14.99
N PHE A 170 5.41 -2.99 14.78
CA PHE A 170 3.99 -2.73 14.78
C PHE A 170 3.57 -1.81 13.62
N ILE A 171 2.36 -2.06 13.12
CA ILE A 171 1.69 -1.25 12.09
C ILE A 171 0.31 -0.87 12.59
N SER A 172 -0.12 0.36 12.29
CA SER A 172 -1.44 0.83 12.65
C SER A 172 -2.56 0.19 11.81
N ASP A 173 -3.67 -0.13 12.47
CA ASP A 173 -4.83 -0.79 11.87
C ASP A 173 -6.13 -0.06 12.25
N HIS A 174 -6.81 0.49 11.25
CA HIS A 174 -8.11 1.16 11.42
C HIS A 174 -9.29 0.18 11.48
N ARG A 175 -9.05 -1.12 11.35
CA ARG A 175 -10.04 -2.22 11.30
C ARG A 175 -11.07 -2.06 10.17
N ARG A 176 -10.67 -1.45 9.06
CA ARG A 176 -11.53 -1.18 7.89
C ARG A 176 -10.83 -1.54 6.59
N GLY A 177 -10.51 -2.81 6.41
CA GLY A 177 -9.77 -3.29 5.24
C GLY A 177 -8.26 -3.14 5.46
N THR A 178 -7.59 -2.45 4.54
CA THR A 178 -6.13 -2.40 4.53
C THR A 178 -5.54 -1.77 5.80
N LEU A 179 -4.31 -2.15 6.13
CA LEU A 179 -3.51 -1.50 7.17
C LEU A 179 -3.20 -0.04 6.82
N SER A 180 -2.75 0.71 7.82
CA SER A 180 -2.40 2.13 7.72
C SER A 180 -0.90 2.33 7.74
N ASP A 181 -0.41 3.21 6.86
CA ASP A 181 0.99 3.61 6.73
C ASP A 181 1.32 4.90 7.50
N LYS A 182 0.42 5.31 8.41
CA LYS A 182 0.46 6.59 9.13
C LYS A 182 1.23 6.54 10.44
N VAL A 183 1.13 5.43 11.16
CA VAL A 183 1.91 5.16 12.37
C VAL A 183 2.51 3.78 12.26
N LEU A 184 3.84 3.73 12.30
CA LEU A 184 4.66 2.54 12.06
C LEU A 184 5.81 2.53 13.07
N GLY A 185 6.24 1.36 13.52
CA GLY A 185 7.44 1.30 14.33
C GLY A 185 8.04 -0.08 14.43
N GLY A 186 9.29 -0.16 14.84
CA GLY A 186 9.97 -1.43 15.01
C GLY A 186 11.46 -1.31 15.33
N ALA A 187 12.09 -2.46 15.47
CA ALA A 187 13.52 -2.58 15.66
C ALA A 187 14.30 -2.21 14.38
N PRO A 188 15.50 -1.62 14.51
CA PRO A 188 16.38 -1.39 13.38
C PRO A 188 16.75 -2.73 12.72
N ASN A 189 16.83 -2.71 11.40
CA ASN A 189 17.16 -3.83 10.53
C ASN A 189 16.33 -5.10 10.78
N HIS A 190 15.10 -4.94 11.27
CA HIS A 190 14.18 -6.06 11.40
C HIS A 190 13.94 -6.70 10.02
N PRO A 191 13.96 -8.05 9.88
CA PRO A 191 13.82 -8.70 8.58
C PRO A 191 12.54 -8.32 7.82
N PHE A 192 11.46 -7.99 8.55
CA PHE A 192 10.26 -7.40 7.95
C PHE A 192 10.54 -6.10 7.18
N TRP A 193 11.29 -5.15 7.74
CA TRP A 193 11.61 -3.89 7.06
C TRP A 193 12.54 -4.11 5.86
N VAL A 194 13.44 -5.09 5.94
CA VAL A 194 14.24 -5.55 4.81
C VAL A 194 13.32 -6.05 3.69
N GLN A 195 12.38 -6.95 3.98
CA GLN A 195 11.43 -7.45 3.00
C GLN A 195 10.56 -6.33 2.40
N VAL A 196 10.07 -5.39 3.22
CA VAL A 196 9.33 -4.22 2.75
C VAL A 196 10.17 -3.45 1.74
N THR A 197 11.34 -2.97 2.12
CA THR A 197 12.18 -2.11 1.26
C THR A 197 12.64 -2.82 -0.02
N GLU A 198 12.98 -4.10 0.03
CA GLU A 198 13.45 -4.86 -1.13
C GLU A 198 12.32 -5.31 -2.07
N THR A 199 11.07 -5.29 -1.60
CA THR A 199 9.90 -5.62 -2.43
C THR A 199 9.40 -4.42 -3.23
N ILE A 200 9.71 -3.19 -2.83
CA ILE A 200 9.22 -1.96 -3.48
C ILE A 200 9.46 -1.95 -5.00
N PRO A 201 10.66 -2.26 -5.53
CA PRO A 201 10.90 -2.24 -6.98
C PRO A 201 9.96 -3.13 -7.81
N ARG A 202 9.41 -4.19 -7.20
CA ARG A 202 8.47 -5.12 -7.85
C ARG A 202 7.03 -4.61 -7.88
N TYR A 203 6.72 -3.58 -7.10
CA TYR A 203 5.39 -2.96 -7.00
C TYR A 203 5.36 -1.55 -7.58
N SER A 204 6.52 -0.88 -7.71
CA SER A 204 6.66 0.50 -8.20
C SER A 204 6.47 0.63 -9.72
N HIS A 205 5.45 -0.02 -10.28
CA HIS A 205 5.07 0.10 -11.67
C HIS A 205 4.19 1.33 -11.90
N TRP A 206 4.15 1.81 -13.14
CA TRP A 206 3.14 2.78 -13.55
C TRP A 206 1.82 2.05 -13.80
N TYR A 207 0.84 2.30 -12.95
CA TYR A 207 -0.53 1.84 -13.13
C TYR A 207 -1.35 2.91 -13.86
N LEU A 208 -2.35 2.47 -14.63
CA LEU A 208 -3.20 3.36 -15.43
C LEU A 208 -3.86 4.47 -14.59
N LEU A 209 -4.22 4.17 -13.34
CA LEU A 209 -4.86 5.11 -12.42
C LEU A 209 -3.83 5.64 -11.41
N PRO A 210 -3.71 6.97 -11.22
CA PRO A 210 -2.74 7.57 -10.29
C PRO A 210 -2.84 7.04 -8.86
N PHE A 211 -4.06 6.87 -8.34
CA PHE A 211 -4.25 6.36 -6.98
C PHE A 211 -3.75 4.91 -6.81
N LEU A 212 -3.81 4.08 -7.85
CA LEU A 212 -3.25 2.72 -7.82
C LEU A 212 -1.73 2.78 -7.73
N THR A 213 -1.10 3.67 -8.52
CA THR A 213 0.36 3.87 -8.49
C THR A 213 0.84 4.31 -7.10
N VAL A 214 0.11 5.19 -6.44
CA VAL A 214 0.45 5.67 -5.10
C VAL A 214 0.14 4.61 -4.03
N LEU A 215 -1.12 4.16 -3.92
CA LEU A 215 -1.55 3.28 -2.82
C LEU A 215 -0.96 1.87 -2.92
N TYR A 216 -0.91 1.30 -4.13
CA TYR A 216 -0.47 -0.07 -4.39
C TYR A 216 1.02 -0.19 -4.71
N GLY A 217 1.67 0.89 -5.17
CA GLY A 217 3.10 0.90 -5.44
C GLY A 217 3.95 1.06 -4.19
N THR A 218 3.62 2.04 -3.34
CA THR A 218 4.46 2.42 -2.18
C THR A 218 3.67 2.69 -0.90
N GLY A 219 2.37 2.97 -1.01
CA GLY A 219 1.54 3.33 0.14
C GLY A 219 0.96 2.15 0.91
N ARG A 220 -0.08 2.43 1.69
CA ARG A 220 -0.80 1.47 2.54
C ARG A 220 -1.21 0.13 1.90
N TRP A 221 -1.56 0.07 0.61
CA TRP A 221 -1.95 -1.22 0.01
C TRP A 221 -0.73 -2.09 -0.29
N PHE A 222 0.37 -1.48 -0.73
CA PHE A 222 1.67 -2.13 -0.81
C PHE A 222 2.09 -2.70 0.56
N LEU A 223 2.07 -1.85 1.59
CA LEU A 223 2.44 -2.25 2.95
C LEU A 223 1.59 -3.41 3.47
N THR A 224 0.28 -3.38 3.20
CA THR A 224 -0.64 -4.46 3.54
C THR A 224 -0.32 -5.76 2.80
N ALA A 225 0.01 -5.68 1.51
CA ALA A 225 0.39 -6.85 0.72
C ALA A 225 1.66 -7.51 1.26
N VAL A 226 2.68 -6.72 1.59
CA VAL A 226 3.93 -7.23 2.17
C VAL A 226 3.71 -7.79 3.57
N TRP A 227 2.88 -7.13 4.39
CA TRP A 227 2.50 -7.63 5.72
C TRP A 227 1.88 -9.03 5.67
N ASP A 228 0.92 -9.24 4.77
CA ASP A 228 0.28 -10.55 4.64
C ASP A 228 1.25 -11.60 4.06
N SER A 229 2.14 -11.22 3.13
CA SER A 229 3.20 -12.12 2.62
C SER A 229 4.15 -12.56 3.73
N TRP A 230 4.63 -11.62 4.55
CA TRP A 230 5.50 -11.89 5.70
C TRP A 230 4.88 -12.95 6.63
N HIS A 231 3.62 -12.76 7.03
CA HIS A 231 2.97 -13.70 7.94
C HIS A 231 2.65 -15.04 7.29
N TRP A 232 2.33 -15.06 6.00
CA TRP A 232 2.14 -16.30 5.26
C TRP A 232 3.42 -17.13 5.21
N GLU A 233 4.55 -16.51 4.87
CA GLU A 233 5.86 -17.15 4.81
C GLU A 233 6.32 -17.65 6.19
N ASN A 234 6.19 -16.83 7.23
CA ASN A 234 6.55 -17.21 8.61
C ASN A 234 5.64 -18.33 9.17
N CYS A 235 4.35 -18.33 8.82
CA CYS A 235 3.44 -19.41 9.18
C CYS A 235 3.86 -20.73 8.53
N GLN A 236 4.20 -20.71 7.23
CA GLN A 236 4.70 -21.89 6.53
C GLN A 236 6.02 -22.39 7.12
N GLN A 237 6.96 -21.50 7.44
CA GLN A 237 8.21 -21.89 8.10
C GLN A 237 7.94 -22.58 9.43
N THR A 238 6.99 -22.08 10.24
CA THR A 238 6.67 -22.70 11.53
C THR A 238 5.99 -24.06 11.38
N LEU A 239 5.15 -24.24 10.35
CA LEU A 239 4.45 -25.49 10.09
C LEU A 239 5.36 -26.58 9.48
N PHE A 240 6.34 -26.20 8.66
CA PHE A 240 7.16 -27.13 7.88
C PHE A 240 8.64 -27.21 8.32
N HIS A 241 9.16 -26.23 9.07
CA HIS A 241 10.51 -26.23 9.64
C HIS A 241 10.45 -26.18 11.16
N TYR A 242 10.68 -27.32 11.81
CA TYR A 242 10.70 -27.45 13.26
C TYR A 242 11.83 -26.60 13.87
N GLY A 243 11.51 -25.62 14.73
CA GLY A 243 12.47 -25.09 15.70
C GLY A 243 12.52 -23.58 15.94
N LYS A 244 11.79 -22.74 15.19
CA LYS A 244 11.67 -21.30 15.51
C LYS A 244 10.21 -20.92 15.74
N PRO A 245 9.87 -20.22 16.84
CA PRO A 245 8.54 -19.66 17.02
C PRO A 245 8.30 -18.62 15.91
N ALA A 246 7.09 -18.63 15.35
CA ALA A 246 6.66 -17.62 14.39
C ALA A 246 6.84 -16.21 14.98
N ASP A 247 7.54 -15.33 14.27
CA ASP A 247 7.65 -13.91 14.63
C ASP A 247 6.38 -13.17 14.22
N TRP A 248 5.34 -13.31 15.05
CA TRP A 248 4.06 -12.65 14.84
C TRP A 248 4.18 -11.16 15.14
N LEU A 249 4.03 -10.34 14.11
CA LEU A 249 4.12 -8.89 14.24
C LEU A 249 2.82 -8.31 14.79
N THR A 250 2.90 -7.08 15.33
CA THR A 250 1.79 -6.47 16.06
C THR A 250 0.97 -5.51 15.19
N ARG A 251 -0.36 -5.62 15.23
CA ARG A 251 -1.27 -4.64 14.65
C ARG A 251 -1.81 -3.73 15.74
N LEU A 252 -1.38 -2.47 15.73
CA LEU A 252 -1.85 -1.48 16.69
C LEU A 252 -3.20 -0.91 16.24
N SER A 253 -4.24 -1.22 17.01
CA SER A 253 -5.60 -0.74 16.75
C SER A 253 -5.65 0.78 16.87
N MET A 254 -5.99 1.46 15.78
CA MET A 254 -6.21 2.91 15.74
C MET A 254 -7.58 3.23 15.15
N PRO A 255 -8.69 3.03 15.88
CA PRO A 255 -9.99 3.41 15.35
C PRO A 255 -10.05 4.94 15.11
N ARG A 256 -10.82 5.37 14.13
CA ARG A 256 -11.06 6.80 13.91
C ARG A 256 -11.93 7.35 15.03
N TRP A 257 -11.32 8.01 16.00
CA TRP A 257 -12.00 8.70 17.08
C TRP A 257 -12.30 10.15 16.69
N ARG A 258 -13.44 10.68 17.15
CA ARG A 258 -13.63 12.14 17.21
C ARG A 258 -12.96 12.63 18.49
N GLY A 259 -11.86 13.36 18.36
CA GLY A 259 -11.01 13.73 19.49
C GLY A 259 -10.12 12.57 19.95
N ALA A 260 -9.26 12.83 20.94
CA ALA A 260 -8.30 11.86 21.43
C ALA A 260 -8.70 11.34 22.83
N PRO A 261 -9.23 10.11 22.95
CA PRO A 261 -9.57 9.54 24.25
C PRO A 261 -8.34 9.54 25.17
N LYS A 262 -8.50 9.85 26.46
CA LYS A 262 -7.35 9.92 27.41
C LYS A 262 -6.56 8.61 27.51
N TRP A 263 -7.19 7.49 27.18
CA TRP A 263 -6.61 6.14 27.20
C TRP A 263 -5.98 5.73 25.87
N SER A 264 -5.99 6.56 24.83
CA SER A 264 -5.25 6.31 23.59
C SER A 264 -3.78 6.71 23.74
N ILE A 265 -2.91 6.10 22.95
CA ILE A 265 -1.51 6.54 22.80
C ILE A 265 -1.46 7.71 21.83
N PHE A 266 -2.19 7.61 20.72
CA PHE A 266 -2.19 8.60 19.65
C PHE A 266 -3.50 9.40 19.61
N SER A 267 -3.40 10.64 19.13
CA SER A 267 -4.50 11.48 18.66
C SER A 267 -4.49 11.53 17.13
N SER A 268 -5.67 11.68 16.52
CA SER A 268 -5.78 11.96 15.08
C SER A 268 -6.45 13.30 14.87
N TYR A 269 -5.82 14.19 14.11
CA TYR A 269 -6.42 15.44 13.65
C TYR A 269 -6.95 15.28 12.22
N HIS A 270 -7.94 16.08 11.81
CA HIS A 270 -8.43 16.08 10.42
C HIS A 270 -7.40 16.77 9.51
N GLY A 271 -6.25 16.13 9.29
CA GLY A 271 -5.15 16.63 8.48
C GLY A 271 -5.00 15.85 7.18
N GLY A 272 -6.07 15.69 6.41
CA GLY A 272 -6.02 15.04 5.09
C GLY A 272 -7.40 14.65 4.57
N THR A 273 -7.58 14.65 3.24
CA THR A 273 -8.78 14.06 2.64
C THR A 273 -8.94 12.62 3.14
N PRO A 274 -10.14 12.20 3.57
CA PRO A 274 -10.38 10.80 3.85
C PRO A 274 -10.26 10.05 2.52
N ASP A 275 -9.08 9.53 2.20
CA ASP A 275 -8.87 8.60 1.07
C ASP A 275 -9.43 7.21 1.43
N THR A 276 -10.61 7.19 2.08
CA THR A 276 -11.38 5.97 2.35
C THR A 276 -12.29 5.64 1.21
N TRP A 277 -12.66 6.60 0.35
CA TRP A 277 -13.54 6.33 -0.77
C TRP A 277 -13.09 5.14 -1.64
N PRO A 278 -11.77 4.89 -1.91
CA PRO A 278 -11.37 3.70 -2.64
C PRO A 278 -11.63 2.44 -1.82
N ILE A 279 -11.33 2.45 -0.52
CA ILE A 279 -11.59 1.32 0.39
C ILE A 279 -13.08 1.02 0.45
N ASP A 280 -13.91 2.05 0.62
CA ASP A 280 -15.34 1.91 0.87
C ASP A 280 -16.02 1.29 -0.35
N ILE A 281 -15.57 1.65 -1.57
CA ILE A 281 -16.02 0.99 -2.81
C ILE A 281 -15.63 -0.50 -2.82
N PHE A 282 -14.40 -0.86 -2.48
CA PHE A 282 -13.97 -2.27 -2.52
C PHE A 282 -14.60 -3.09 -1.38
N VAL A 283 -14.81 -2.51 -0.20
CA VAL A 283 -15.53 -3.14 0.91
C VAL A 283 -17.01 -3.30 0.59
N LEU A 284 -17.64 -2.33 -0.07
CA LEU A 284 -19.01 -2.43 -0.56
C LEU A 284 -19.13 -3.48 -1.68
N GLY A 285 -18.21 -3.45 -2.64
CA GLY A 285 -18.10 -4.44 -3.71
C GLY A 285 -17.95 -5.85 -3.16
N ARG A 286 -17.20 -6.05 -2.08
CA ARG A 286 -17.14 -7.33 -1.36
C ARG A 286 -18.49 -7.71 -0.74
N LYS A 287 -19.16 -6.80 -0.02
CA LYS A 287 -20.49 -7.07 0.56
C LYS A 287 -21.51 -7.48 -0.52
N HIS A 288 -21.33 -7.00 -1.74
CA HIS A 288 -22.19 -7.27 -2.89
C HIS A 288 -21.45 -7.98 -4.03
N TRP A 289 -20.53 -8.91 -3.72
CA TRP A 289 -19.62 -9.50 -4.71
C TRP A 289 -20.34 -10.19 -5.87
N ILE A 290 -21.51 -10.81 -5.60
CA ILE A 290 -22.39 -11.40 -6.61
C ILE A 290 -22.88 -10.33 -7.60
N VAL A 291 -23.33 -9.18 -7.09
CA VAL A 291 -23.84 -8.05 -7.91
C VAL A 291 -22.71 -7.43 -8.73
N SER A 292 -21.49 -7.34 -8.17
CA SER A 292 -20.31 -6.84 -8.89
C SER A 292 -19.87 -7.77 -10.02
N ILE A 293 -19.89 -9.10 -9.81
CA ILE A 293 -19.59 -10.07 -10.87
C ILE A 293 -20.64 -10.00 -11.98
N ILE A 294 -21.93 -9.99 -11.63
CA ILE A 294 -23.02 -9.91 -12.62
C ILE A 294 -22.90 -8.60 -13.42
N SER A 295 -22.69 -7.46 -12.76
CA SER A 295 -22.50 -6.17 -13.42
C SER A 295 -21.27 -6.15 -14.33
N GLY A 296 -20.16 -6.77 -13.91
CA GLY A 296 -18.95 -6.89 -14.72
C GLY A 296 -19.14 -7.74 -15.98
N VAL A 297 -19.81 -8.89 -15.85
CA VAL A 297 -20.14 -9.77 -16.98
C VAL A 297 -21.09 -9.08 -17.96
N VAL A 298 -22.15 -8.44 -17.45
CA VAL A 298 -23.10 -7.66 -18.26
C VAL A 298 -22.39 -6.49 -18.96
N GLY A 299 -21.52 -5.76 -18.25
CA GLY A 299 -20.73 -4.68 -18.81
C GLY A 299 -19.79 -5.13 -19.93
N CYS A 300 -19.10 -6.27 -19.76
CA CYS A 300 -18.26 -6.86 -20.80
C CYS A 300 -19.09 -7.30 -22.01
N ALA A 301 -20.25 -7.93 -21.80
CA ALA A 301 -21.14 -8.34 -22.88
C ALA A 301 -21.66 -7.13 -23.69
N ILE A 302 -22.04 -6.04 -23.00
CA ILE A 302 -22.45 -4.78 -23.63
C ILE A 302 -21.27 -4.16 -24.41
N GLY A 303 -20.07 -4.13 -23.82
CA GLY A 303 -18.86 -3.61 -24.48
C GLY A 303 -18.51 -4.36 -25.75
N ILE A 304 -18.54 -5.69 -25.72
CA ILE A 304 -18.34 -6.55 -26.91
C ILE A 304 -19.42 -6.28 -27.96
N TYR A 305 -20.69 -6.22 -27.56
CA TYR A 305 -21.80 -5.94 -28.46
C TYR A 305 -21.65 -4.57 -29.15
N LEU A 306 -21.35 -3.52 -28.39
CA LEU A 306 -21.11 -2.17 -28.91
C LEU A 306 -19.88 -2.12 -29.81
N GLY A 307 -18.79 -2.79 -29.43
CA GLY A 307 -17.58 -2.92 -30.25
C GLY A 307 -17.84 -3.59 -31.60
N VAL A 308 -18.57 -4.71 -31.61
CA VAL A 308 -18.99 -5.39 -32.84
C VAL A 308 -19.90 -4.50 -33.69
N LYS A 309 -20.85 -3.78 -33.06
CA LYS A 309 -21.75 -2.85 -33.77
C LYS A 309 -20.98 -1.69 -34.40
N LEU A 310 -20.03 -1.10 -33.68
CA LEU A 310 -19.16 -0.02 -34.18
C LEU A 310 -18.24 -0.52 -35.31
N PHE A 311 -17.67 -1.71 -35.16
CA PHE A 311 -16.87 -2.36 -36.20
C PHE A 311 -17.69 -2.61 -37.48
N ARG A 312 -18.89 -3.20 -37.34
CA ARG A 312 -19.82 -3.40 -38.47
C ARG A 312 -20.19 -2.08 -39.15
N LYS A 313 -20.47 -1.02 -38.37
CA LYS A 313 -20.77 0.32 -38.91
C LYS A 313 -19.57 0.92 -39.66
N ARG A 314 -18.35 0.72 -39.16
CA ARG A 314 -17.09 1.18 -39.80
C ARG A 314 -16.80 0.41 -41.09
N CYS A 315 -17.01 -0.91 -41.10
CA CYS A 315 -16.93 -1.75 -42.31
C CYS A 315 -17.98 -1.36 -43.36
N ALA A 316 -19.22 -1.10 -42.95
CA ALA A 316 -20.28 -0.67 -43.85
C ALA A 316 -19.99 0.71 -44.48
N ARG A 317 -19.42 1.65 -43.72
CA ARG A 317 -18.96 2.95 -44.25
C ARG A 317 -17.82 2.79 -45.26
N ARG A 318 -16.85 1.91 -45.00
CA ARG A 318 -15.76 1.60 -45.95
C ARG A 318 -16.29 0.95 -47.25
N ARG A 319 -17.28 0.05 -47.16
CA ARG A 319 -17.91 -0.54 -48.36
C ARG A 319 -18.69 0.48 -49.20
N ARG A 320 -19.35 1.47 -48.58
CA ARG A 320 -20.02 2.56 -49.32
C ARG A 320 -19.06 3.53 -50.01
N ALA A 321 -17.81 3.64 -49.53
CA ALA A 321 -16.76 4.44 -50.16
C ALA A 321 -16.07 3.71 -51.33
N TYR A 322 -16.35 2.42 -51.54
CA TYR A 322 -15.83 1.66 -52.67
C TYR A 322 -16.77 1.85 -53.87
N ARG A 323 -16.36 2.68 -54.84
CA ARG A 323 -17.00 2.69 -56.17
C ARG A 323 -16.33 1.60 -57.01
N PRO A 324 -17.07 0.63 -57.57
CA PRO A 324 -16.49 -0.27 -58.56
C PRO A 324 -16.02 0.56 -59.75
N VAL A 325 -14.81 0.27 -60.24
CA VAL A 325 -14.34 0.79 -61.53
C VAL A 325 -15.32 0.28 -62.58
N SER A 326 -15.96 1.19 -63.31
CA SER A 326 -16.83 0.80 -64.41
C SER A 326 -15.99 0.12 -65.48
N ASP A 327 -16.41 -1.07 -65.92
CA ASP A 327 -15.88 -1.73 -67.11
C ASP A 327 -16.14 -0.86 -68.33
N SER A 328 -15.23 0.07 -68.62
CA SER A 328 -15.17 0.82 -69.86
C SER A 328 -13.72 0.92 -70.30
N GLU A 329 -13.13 -0.23 -70.63
CA GLU A 329 -11.93 -0.31 -71.47
C GLU A 329 -11.78 -1.74 -72.03
N SER A 330 -12.81 -2.17 -72.76
CA SER A 330 -12.69 -3.30 -73.68
C SER A 330 -13.56 -3.04 -74.91
N ARG A 331 -13.07 -2.17 -75.80
CA ARG A 331 -13.36 -2.17 -77.24
C ARG A 331 -12.44 -1.15 -77.93
N VAL A 332 -11.47 -1.70 -78.65
CA VAL A 332 -10.77 -1.24 -79.87
C VAL A 332 -10.24 0.20 -79.88
#